data_AF-A0A8C5UUV7-F1
#
_entry.id   AF-A0A8C5UUV7-F1
#
_cell.length_a   1.000
_cell.length_b   1.000
_cell.length_c   1.000
_cell.angle_alpha   90.00
_cell.angle_beta   90.00
_cell.angle_gamma   90.00
#
_symmetry.space_group_name_H-M   'P 1'
#
loop_
_entity.id
_entity.type
_entity.pdbx_description
1 polymer ?
#
loop_
_entity_poly.entity_id
_entity_poly.type
_entity_poly.pdbx_seq_one_letter_code
_entity_poly.pdbx_strand_id
1 'polypeptide(L)'
;AAGADQPAWRSGGSAAMSSGKERGRRAATNDPSEAPFRSPPCSRHVTAACGEGRSERLGSGPKWMAGGMEATLEQHLEDTMKNPSIVGVLCTDSQGLNLGCRGTLSDEHAGVISVLAQQAAKLTSDPTDIPVVCLESDNGNIMIQKHDGITVAVHKMAS
;
A
#
# COMPACT_ATOMS: atom_id res chain seq x y z
N ALA A 1 20.76 -1.30 64.95
CA ALA A 1 21.35 -0.18 64.19
C ALA A 1 20.63 -0.14 62.85
N ALA A 2 19.65 0.75 62.69
CA ALA A 2 19.78 2.06 62.01
C ALA A 2 20.05 1.89 60.50
N GLY A 3 19.32 2.47 59.55
CA GLY A 3 18.30 3.51 59.57
C GLY A 3 17.65 3.64 58.17
N ALA A 4 16.70 4.56 58.07
CA ALA A 4 15.79 4.84 56.96
C ALA A 4 16.45 5.30 55.63
N ASP A 5 15.74 5.17 54.50
CA ASP A 5 15.26 6.31 53.68
C ASP A 5 14.56 5.87 52.37
N GLN A 6 13.36 6.40 52.12
CA GLN A 6 12.87 6.68 50.75
C GLN A 6 13.30 8.13 50.40
N PRO A 7 13.33 8.59 49.11
CA PRO A 7 12.08 9.06 48.49
C PRO A 7 11.99 9.09 46.94
N ALA A 8 10.73 9.03 46.48
CA ALA A 8 10.06 9.88 45.49
C ALA A 8 10.85 10.57 44.36
N TRP A 9 10.51 10.24 43.11
CA TRP A 9 10.72 11.12 41.96
C TRP A 9 9.51 12.05 41.81
N ARG A 10 9.83 13.34 41.74
CA ARG A 10 8.95 14.48 41.93
C ARG A 10 8.00 14.72 40.76
N SER A 11 6.87 15.31 41.14
CA SER A 11 5.87 16.01 40.35
C SER A 11 6.45 17.04 39.37
N GLY A 12 6.05 16.93 38.10
CA GLY A 12 6.22 17.97 37.08
C GLY A 12 5.09 19.00 37.17
N GLY A 13 5.47 20.27 37.26
CA GLY A 13 4.58 21.40 37.52
C GLY A 13 3.63 21.74 36.37
N SER A 14 2.42 22.13 36.78
CA SER A 14 1.44 22.82 35.96
C SER A 14 1.80 24.30 35.86
N ALA A 15 1.90 24.83 34.65
CA ALA A 15 1.91 26.27 34.38
C ALA A 15 0.85 26.57 33.31
N ALA A 16 -0.20 27.26 33.74
CA ALA A 16 -1.25 27.85 32.91
C ALA A 16 -1.13 29.37 32.99
N MET A 17 -0.94 30.05 31.85
CA MET A 17 -1.12 31.49 31.59
C MET A 17 -1.02 31.65 30.05
N SER A 18 -1.70 32.50 29.28
CA SER A 18 -2.83 33.41 29.45
C SER A 18 -3.27 33.85 28.03
N SER A 19 -4.50 34.33 27.95
CA SER A 19 -5.18 34.98 26.82
C SER A 19 -4.35 36.00 26.04
N GLY A 20 -4.39 35.91 24.70
CA GLY A 20 -3.92 36.94 23.77
C GLY A 20 -4.86 37.04 22.55
N LYS A 21 -5.86 37.90 22.63
CA LYS A 21 -6.77 38.26 21.54
C LYS A 21 -6.10 39.35 20.70
N GLU A 22 -5.63 39.00 19.50
CA GLU A 22 -5.18 39.98 18.52
C GLU A 22 -6.01 39.90 17.24
N ARG A 23 -6.57 41.04 16.88
CA ARG A 23 -7.47 41.28 15.75
C ARG A 23 -6.68 42.16 14.78
N GLY A 24 -6.19 41.61 13.67
CA GLY A 24 -5.44 42.34 12.64
C GLY A 24 -5.92 41.96 11.23
N ARG A 25 -6.31 42.97 10.45
CA ARG A 25 -6.95 42.88 9.12
C ARG A 25 -5.95 42.70 7.98
N ARG A 26 -6.49 42.24 6.83
CA ARG A 26 -6.10 42.40 5.39
C ARG A 26 -5.74 41.03 4.76
N ALA A 27 -6.09 40.69 3.52
CA ALA A 27 -6.98 41.24 2.49
C ALA A 27 -7.30 40.06 1.54
N ALA A 28 -8.37 40.20 0.74
CA ALA A 28 -8.91 39.18 -0.16
C ALA A 28 -7.90 38.61 -1.18
N THR A 29 -8.00 37.30 -1.41
CA THR A 29 -7.76 36.71 -2.74
C THR A 29 -8.81 35.63 -2.99
N ASN A 30 -9.38 35.70 -4.19
CA ASN A 30 -10.52 34.93 -4.68
C ASN A 30 -10.31 33.41 -4.63
N ASP A 31 -11.39 32.73 -4.26
CA ASP A 31 -11.61 31.30 -4.46
C ASP A 31 -12.19 31.08 -5.87
N PRO A 32 -11.61 30.19 -6.69
CA PRO A 32 -12.38 29.57 -7.76
C PRO A 32 -12.38 28.05 -7.61
N SER A 33 -13.57 27.58 -7.22
CA SER A 33 -14.30 26.47 -7.83
C SER A 33 -13.69 25.08 -7.74
N GLU A 34 -14.25 24.33 -6.80
CA GLU A 34 -14.87 23.03 -7.06
C GLU A 34 -15.31 22.84 -8.53
N ALA A 35 -14.78 21.82 -9.19
CA ALA A 35 -15.43 21.19 -10.34
C ALA A 35 -15.11 19.69 -10.36
N PRO A 36 -16.06 18.84 -10.79
CA PRO A 36 -16.13 17.44 -10.39
C PRO A 36 -15.42 16.51 -11.38
N PHE A 37 -15.02 15.36 -10.83
CA PHE A 37 -14.65 14.15 -11.57
C PHE A 37 -15.51 13.95 -12.82
N ARG A 38 -14.88 13.97 -14.00
CA ARG A 38 -15.47 13.50 -15.24
C ARG A 38 -14.63 12.37 -15.80
N SER A 39 -15.08 11.15 -15.52
CA SER A 39 -14.65 9.94 -16.22
C SER A 39 -15.11 10.02 -17.69
N PRO A 40 -14.26 9.68 -18.68
CA PRO A 40 -14.74 9.47 -20.03
C PRO A 40 -15.45 8.11 -20.16
N PRO A 41 -16.50 8.00 -21.00
CA PRO A 41 -17.27 6.77 -21.17
C PRO A 41 -16.55 5.75 -22.07
N CYS A 42 -16.63 4.47 -21.70
CA CYS A 42 -16.28 3.34 -22.54
C CYS A 42 -17.11 3.35 -23.84
N SER A 43 -16.46 3.54 -24.99
CA SER A 43 -17.07 3.29 -26.31
C SER A 43 -17.09 1.80 -26.60
N ARG A 44 -18.30 1.21 -26.54
CA ARG A 44 -18.62 -0.04 -27.22
C ARG A 44 -18.80 0.24 -28.72
N HIS A 45 -18.03 -0.42 -29.56
CA HIS A 45 -18.45 -0.72 -30.93
C HIS A 45 -18.25 -2.21 -31.24
N VAL A 46 -19.33 -2.78 -31.78
CA VAL A 46 -19.52 -4.17 -32.15
C VAL A 46 -19.09 -4.36 -33.61
N THR A 47 -18.55 -5.55 -33.92
CA THR A 47 -18.82 -6.41 -35.11
C THR A 47 -17.53 -6.86 -35.82
N ALA A 48 -17.26 -8.16 -35.78
CA ALA A 48 -17.12 -9.02 -36.97
C ALA A 48 -16.86 -10.47 -36.51
N ALA A 49 -17.81 -11.35 -36.82
CA ALA A 49 -17.64 -12.79 -36.77
C ALA A 49 -16.86 -13.25 -38.01
N CYS A 50 -15.84 -14.09 -37.83
CA CYS A 50 -15.25 -14.91 -38.88
C CYS A 50 -14.73 -16.24 -38.30
N GLY A 51 -15.42 -17.33 -38.65
CA GLY A 51 -14.83 -18.59 -39.12
C GLY A 51 -14.11 -19.51 -38.13
N GLU A 52 -14.64 -20.73 -38.01
CA GLU A 52 -13.97 -21.90 -37.43
C GLU A 52 -12.57 -22.14 -38.00
N GLY A 53 -11.61 -22.30 -37.09
CA GLY A 53 -10.30 -22.87 -37.36
C GLY A 53 -9.95 -23.82 -36.23
N ARG A 54 -10.10 -25.12 -36.47
CA ARG A 54 -9.65 -26.21 -35.60
C ARG A 54 -8.13 -26.11 -35.46
N SER A 55 -7.65 -25.45 -34.40
CA SER A 55 -6.23 -25.43 -34.04
C SER A 55 -5.97 -26.53 -33.02
N GLU A 56 -5.12 -27.47 -33.42
CA GLU A 56 -4.72 -28.63 -32.66
C GLU A 56 -4.06 -28.21 -31.33
N ARG A 57 -4.22 -29.06 -30.31
CA ARG A 57 -3.62 -28.90 -28.98
C ARG A 57 -2.10 -28.91 -29.11
N LEU A 58 -1.49 -27.75 -29.35
CA LEU A 58 -0.08 -27.55 -29.08
C LEU A 58 0.10 -27.41 -27.57
N GLY A 59 0.81 -28.38 -26.99
CA GLY A 59 1.15 -28.41 -25.59
C GLY A 59 1.75 -27.08 -25.13
N SER A 60 1.24 -26.58 -24.01
CA SER A 60 1.74 -25.40 -23.31
C SER A 60 3.10 -25.73 -22.68
N GLY A 61 4.15 -25.70 -23.50
CA GLY A 61 5.53 -25.63 -23.03
C GLY A 61 5.82 -24.24 -22.44
N PRO A 62 6.78 -24.10 -21.51
CA PRO A 62 7.07 -22.84 -20.85
C PRO A 62 7.55 -21.78 -21.87
N LYS A 63 6.71 -20.78 -22.14
CA LYS A 63 7.04 -19.61 -22.95
C LYS A 63 7.84 -18.61 -22.11
N TRP A 64 9.13 -18.87 -21.89
CA TRP A 64 10.04 -17.87 -21.32
C TRP A 64 11.22 -17.65 -22.27
N MET A 65 10.97 -16.83 -23.28
CA MET A 65 12.01 -16.18 -24.07
C MET A 65 11.53 -14.76 -24.37
N ALA A 66 11.50 -13.92 -23.32
CA ALA A 66 11.45 -12.47 -23.44
C ALA A 66 11.86 -11.88 -22.09
N GLY A 67 13.15 -11.62 -21.92
CA GLY A 67 13.64 -10.82 -20.80
C GLY A 67 13.20 -9.37 -20.99
N GLY A 68 12.03 -9.02 -20.47
CA GLY A 68 11.59 -7.63 -20.28
C GLY A 68 12.25 -7.00 -19.06
N MET A 69 12.12 -5.68 -18.89
CA MET A 69 12.65 -4.98 -17.70
C MET A 69 11.96 -5.47 -16.42
N GLU A 70 10.73 -5.96 -16.52
CA GLU A 70 9.95 -6.52 -15.42
C GLU A 70 10.26 -7.98 -15.11
N ALA A 71 11.03 -8.70 -15.94
CA ALA A 71 11.17 -10.16 -15.85
C ALA A 71 11.69 -10.63 -14.48
N THR A 72 12.59 -9.88 -13.86
CA THR A 72 13.11 -10.21 -12.52
C THR A 72 12.06 -10.03 -11.43
N LEU A 73 11.23 -8.98 -11.51
CA LEU A 73 10.15 -8.76 -10.57
C LEU A 73 9.08 -9.84 -10.73
N GLU A 74 8.66 -10.11 -11.97
CA GLU A 74 7.68 -11.15 -12.28
C GLU A 74 8.15 -12.52 -11.77
N GLN A 75 9.41 -12.88 -11.99
CA GLN A 75 9.98 -14.13 -11.45
C GLN A 75 9.93 -14.17 -9.91
N HIS A 76 10.22 -13.05 -9.25
CA HIS A 76 10.17 -12.99 -7.79
C HIS A 76 8.75 -13.12 -7.22
N LEU A 77 7.75 -12.56 -7.90
CA LEU A 77 6.34 -12.73 -7.54
C LEU A 77 5.91 -14.20 -7.68
N GLU A 78 6.30 -14.86 -8.78
CA GLU A 78 6.05 -16.31 -8.95
C GLU A 78 6.73 -17.15 -7.88
N ASP A 79 8.00 -16.86 -7.57
CA ASP A 79 8.75 -17.57 -6.54
C ASP A 79 8.14 -17.41 -5.15
N THR A 80 7.60 -16.23 -4.84
CA THR A 80 6.89 -15.95 -3.58
C THR A 80 5.62 -16.79 -3.46
N MET A 81 4.85 -16.90 -4.55
CA MET A 81 3.62 -17.70 -4.61
C MET A 81 3.85 -19.22 -4.50
N LYS A 82 5.10 -19.71 -4.63
CA LYS A 82 5.42 -21.13 -4.38
C LYS A 82 5.26 -21.53 -2.91
N ASN A 83 5.25 -20.57 -1.98
CA ASN A 83 4.98 -20.85 -0.59
C ASN A 83 3.47 -21.18 -0.42
N PRO A 84 3.09 -22.38 0.06
CA PRO A 84 1.69 -22.79 0.11
C PRO A 84 0.83 -21.98 1.08
N SER A 85 1.45 -21.26 2.02
CA SER A 85 0.73 -20.36 2.93
C SER A 85 0.45 -18.99 2.32
N ILE A 86 1.12 -18.63 1.22
CA ILE A 86 0.94 -17.34 0.53
C ILE A 86 -0.09 -17.53 -0.58
N VAL A 87 -1.16 -16.76 -0.51
CA VAL A 87 -2.27 -16.80 -1.46
C VAL A 87 -2.37 -15.52 -2.29
N GLY A 88 -1.53 -14.52 -2.04
CA GLY A 88 -1.41 -13.34 -2.88
C GLY A 88 -0.19 -12.48 -2.56
N VAL A 89 0.32 -11.79 -3.57
CA VAL A 89 1.41 -10.82 -3.44
C VAL A 89 1.18 -9.66 -4.40
N LEU A 90 1.51 -8.44 -4.00
CA LEU A 90 1.43 -7.24 -4.83
C LEU A 90 2.58 -6.29 -4.52
N CYS A 91 3.17 -5.72 -5.56
CA CYS A 91 4.13 -4.62 -5.48
C CYS A 91 3.52 -3.36 -6.10
N THR A 92 3.62 -2.22 -5.42
CA THR A 92 3.14 -0.93 -5.91
C THR A 92 4.17 0.17 -5.65
N ASP A 93 4.15 1.24 -6.44
CA ASP A 93 4.97 2.41 -6.18
C ASP A 93 4.33 3.35 -5.13
N SER A 94 5.00 4.46 -4.84
CA SER A 94 4.51 5.49 -3.92
C SER A 94 3.23 6.21 -4.37
N GLN A 95 2.82 6.10 -5.64
CA GLN A 95 1.61 6.71 -6.17
C GLN A 95 0.43 5.74 -6.20
N GLY A 96 0.63 4.50 -5.74
CA GLY A 96 -0.39 3.46 -5.78
C GLY A 96 -0.56 2.83 -7.16
N LEU A 97 0.43 2.96 -8.05
CA LEU A 97 0.43 2.26 -9.33
C LEU A 97 0.95 0.84 -9.16
N ASN A 98 0.24 -0.13 -9.73
CA ASN A 98 0.62 -1.54 -9.64
C ASN A 98 1.88 -1.81 -10.49
N LEU A 99 2.91 -2.38 -9.86
CA LEU A 99 4.14 -2.82 -10.53
C LEU A 99 4.08 -4.30 -10.89
N GLY A 100 3.21 -5.08 -10.25
CA GLY A 100 3.02 -6.50 -10.48
C GLY A 100 2.30 -7.16 -9.30
N CYS A 101 1.41 -8.11 -9.59
CA CYS A 101 0.63 -8.81 -8.58
C CYS A 101 0.33 -10.26 -8.97
N ARG A 102 0.01 -11.10 -7.97
CA ARG A 102 -0.40 -12.50 -8.11
C ARG A 102 -1.42 -12.90 -7.06
N GLY A 103 -2.25 -13.88 -7.41
CA GLY A 103 -3.21 -14.50 -6.49
C GLY A 103 -4.34 -13.56 -6.10
N THR A 104 -4.63 -13.49 -4.80
CA THR A 104 -5.76 -12.76 -4.22
C THR A 104 -5.61 -11.24 -4.21
N LEU A 105 -4.42 -10.70 -4.48
CA LEU A 105 -4.18 -9.27 -4.60
C LEU A 105 -4.15 -8.86 -6.08
N SER A 106 -5.05 -7.97 -6.46
CA SER A 106 -5.22 -7.37 -7.80
C SER A 106 -4.83 -5.90 -7.83
N ASP A 107 -4.77 -5.32 -9.04
CA ASP A 107 -4.47 -3.91 -9.31
C ASP A 107 -5.33 -2.92 -8.52
N GLU A 108 -6.60 -3.24 -8.26
CA GLU A 108 -7.50 -2.39 -7.46
C GLU A 108 -7.01 -2.12 -6.03
N HIS A 109 -6.15 -2.99 -5.50
CA HIS A 109 -5.63 -2.88 -4.14
C HIS A 109 -4.39 -1.97 -4.01
N ALA A 110 -3.71 -1.66 -5.11
CA ALA A 110 -2.44 -0.93 -5.10
C ALA A 110 -2.56 0.44 -4.41
N GLY A 111 -3.62 1.18 -4.72
CA GLY A 111 -3.92 2.47 -4.11
C GLY A 111 -4.01 2.39 -2.58
N VAL A 112 -4.85 1.50 -2.05
CA VAL A 112 -5.05 1.39 -0.59
C VAL A 112 -3.79 0.86 0.12
N ILE A 113 -3.07 -0.09 -0.48
CA ILE A 113 -1.82 -0.64 0.06
C ILE A 113 -0.76 0.46 0.22
N SER A 114 -0.55 1.27 -0.82
CA SER A 114 0.43 2.37 -0.77
C SER A 114 0.09 3.40 0.31
N VAL A 115 -1.19 3.78 0.44
CA VAL A 115 -1.66 4.76 1.42
C VAL A 115 -1.53 4.24 2.84
N LEU A 116 -1.85 2.97 3.09
CA LEU A 116 -1.71 2.38 4.43
C LEU A 116 -0.26 2.41 4.90
N ALA A 117 0.70 2.04 4.03
CA ALA A 117 2.12 2.10 4.37
C ALA A 117 2.60 3.54 4.62
N GLN A 118 2.15 4.50 3.81
CA GLN A 118 2.46 5.92 4.00
C GLN A 118 1.87 6.50 5.30
N GLN A 119 0.68 6.06 5.69
CA GLN A 119 0.06 6.47 6.95
C GLN A 119 0.81 5.87 8.14
N ALA A 120 1.19 4.60 8.08
CA ALA A 120 1.96 3.94 9.13
C ALA A 120 3.34 4.58 9.35
N ALA A 121 4.02 4.98 8.28
CA ALA A 121 5.30 5.68 8.37
C ALA A 121 5.23 7.01 9.15
N LYS A 122 4.04 7.62 9.29
CA LYS A 122 3.84 8.84 10.09
C LYS A 122 3.78 8.58 11.60
N LEU A 123 3.67 7.32 12.01
CA LEU A 123 3.60 6.93 13.43
C LEU A 123 4.96 6.92 14.11
N THR A 124 6.04 6.98 13.33
CA THR A 124 7.42 7.01 13.82
C THR A 124 8.13 8.25 13.28
N SER A 125 8.98 8.84 14.12
CA SER A 125 9.81 9.98 13.74
C SER A 125 11.15 9.56 13.14
N ASP A 126 11.54 8.29 13.34
CA ASP A 126 12.77 7.74 12.79
C ASP A 126 12.49 7.19 11.38
N PRO A 127 13.06 7.78 10.31
CA PRO A 127 12.82 7.33 8.95
C PRO A 127 13.43 5.94 8.65
N THR A 128 14.26 5.40 9.54
CA THR A 128 14.83 4.04 9.42
C THR A 128 13.96 2.96 10.06
N ASP A 129 13.05 3.37 10.94
CA ASP A 129 12.05 2.49 11.54
C ASP A 129 10.88 2.32 10.57
N ILE A 130 10.96 1.31 9.70
CA ILE A 130 9.91 1.09 8.68
C ILE A 130 8.86 0.10 9.20
N PRO A 131 7.64 0.56 9.55
CA PRO A 131 6.62 -0.31 10.13
C PRO A 131 6.07 -1.32 9.12
N VAL A 132 5.65 -2.48 9.63
CA VAL A 132 4.82 -3.43 8.90
C VAL A 132 3.37 -3.21 9.32
N VAL A 133 2.48 -2.99 8.36
CA VAL A 133 1.03 -2.94 8.60
C VAL A 133 0.47 -4.34 8.41
N CYS A 134 -0.20 -4.87 9.43
CA CYS A 134 -0.89 -6.16 9.35
C CYS A 134 -2.41 -5.92 9.41
N LEU A 135 -3.12 -6.37 8.38
CA LEU A 135 -4.57 -6.49 8.39
C LEU A 135 -4.92 -7.95 8.68
N GLU A 136 -5.60 -8.21 9.79
CA GLU A 136 -5.90 -9.57 10.24
C GLU A 136 -7.41 -9.82 10.16
N SER A 137 -7.79 -10.97 9.63
CA SER A 137 -9.17 -11.42 9.50
C SER A 137 -9.25 -12.94 9.54
N ASP A 138 -10.46 -13.49 9.54
CA ASP A 138 -10.69 -14.93 9.43
C ASP A 138 -10.12 -15.52 8.11
N ASN A 139 -9.91 -14.67 7.10
CA ASN A 139 -9.35 -15.05 5.80
C ASN A 139 -7.81 -15.10 5.80
N GLY A 140 -7.16 -14.80 6.94
CA GLY A 140 -5.71 -14.68 7.05
C GLY A 140 -5.25 -13.23 7.18
N ASN A 141 -3.96 -13.04 6.95
CA ASN A 141 -3.24 -11.80 7.23
C ASN A 141 -2.71 -11.18 5.95
N ILE A 142 -2.94 -9.88 5.77
CA ILE A 142 -2.26 -9.08 4.74
C ILE A 142 -1.18 -8.26 5.43
N MET A 143 0.08 -8.55 5.12
CA MET A 143 1.26 -7.86 5.63
C MET A 143 1.75 -6.87 4.58
N ILE A 144 1.85 -5.59 4.94
CA ILE A 144 2.25 -4.50 4.04
C ILE A 144 3.50 -3.83 4.60
N GLN A 145 4.54 -3.71 3.78
CA GLN A 145 5.77 -3.01 4.15
C GLN A 145 6.27 -2.16 2.99
N LYS A 146 6.73 -0.95 3.31
CA LYS A 146 7.40 -0.05 2.36
C LYS A 146 8.89 -0.34 2.36
N HIS A 147 9.51 -0.27 1.19
CA HIS A 147 10.96 -0.24 1.03
C HIS A 147 11.28 0.82 -0.03
N ASP A 148 11.85 1.94 0.41
CA ASP A 148 12.09 3.13 -0.43
C ASP A 148 10.84 3.57 -1.21
N GLY A 149 10.87 3.53 -2.54
CA GLY A 149 9.77 3.93 -3.42
C GLY A 149 8.72 2.85 -3.69
N ILE A 150 8.91 1.64 -3.17
CA ILE A 150 8.08 0.46 -3.45
C ILE A 150 7.39 0.03 -2.16
N THR A 151 6.13 -0.38 -2.25
CA THR A 151 5.38 -1.01 -1.17
C THR A 151 4.99 -2.42 -1.59
N VAL A 152 5.27 -3.40 -0.74
CA VAL A 152 4.96 -4.81 -0.98
C VAL A 152 3.87 -5.24 -0.01
N ALA A 153 2.87 -5.94 -0.52
CA ALA A 153 1.83 -6.60 0.27
C ALA A 153 1.88 -8.11 0.03
N VAL A 154 1.77 -8.89 1.11
CA VAL A 154 1.70 -10.35 1.08
C VAL A 154 0.45 -10.79 1.82
N HIS A 155 -0.43 -11.52 1.13
CA HIS A 155 -1.60 -12.16 1.74
C HIS A 155 -1.25 -13.61 2.09
N LYS A 156 -1.23 -13.90 3.39
CA LYS A 156 -0.86 -15.19 3.96
C LYS A 156 -2.03 -15.77 4.74
N MET A 157 -2.37 -17.03 4.48
CA MET A 157 -3.37 -17.75 5.27
C MET A 157 -2.85 -17.95 6.70
N ALA A 158 -3.72 -17.76 7.69
CA ALA A 158 -3.44 -18.18 9.06
C ALA A 158 -3.26 -19.71 9.10
N SER A 159 -2.22 -20.19 9.79
CA SER A 159 -1.90 -21.62 9.96
C SER A 159 -2.41 -22.15 11.28
#